data_AF-A0A251Z8F7-F1
#
_entry.id   AF-A0A251Z8F7-F1
#
_cell.length_a   1.000
_cell.length_b   1.000
_cell.length_c   1.000
_cell.angle_alpha   90.00
_cell.angle_beta   90.00
_cell.angle_gamma   90.00
#
_symmetry.space_group_name_H-M   'P 1'
#
loop_
_entity.id
_entity.type
_entity.pdbx_description
1 polymer ?
#
loop_
_entity_poly.entity_id
_entity_poly.type
_entity_poly.pdbx_seq_one_letter_code
_entity_poly.pdbx_strand_id
1 'polypeptide(L)'
;MAELLRAQVMALEANFCRVKLQQPGPAGQQILLCTRRSRLAHQGEQVMVGDWVGLDGVDWLAGRAAIAALEPRSSSLQRPALANADRVVVVVALAQPSLDAQGLSRFLLCAE
;
A
#
# COMPACT_ATOMS: atom_id res chain seq x y z
N MET A 1 14.83 13.77 16.46
CA MET A 1 14.13 13.29 15.25
C MET A 1 12.69 13.07 15.66
N ALA A 2 11.73 13.76 15.03
CA ALA A 2 10.32 13.48 15.30
C ALA A 2 10.02 12.07 14.82
N GLU A 3 9.46 11.23 15.70
CA GLU A 3 9.03 9.88 15.37
C GLU A 3 7.80 10.00 14.46
N LEU A 4 7.94 9.56 13.20
CA LEU A 4 6.83 9.57 12.26
C LEU A 4 5.87 8.44 12.62
N LEU A 5 4.57 8.71 12.57
CA LEU A 5 3.56 7.70 12.87
C LEU A 5 3.50 6.69 11.72
N ARG A 6 3.78 5.42 12.01
CA ARG A 6 3.86 4.36 11.00
C ARG A 6 2.49 3.83 10.60
N ALA A 7 2.26 3.69 9.30
CA ALA A 7 1.00 3.20 8.73
C ALA A 7 1.22 2.42 7.43
N GLN A 8 0.23 1.60 7.04
CA GLN A 8 0.20 0.90 5.77
C GLN A 8 -0.82 1.52 4.82
N VAL A 9 -0.46 1.71 3.55
CA VAL A 9 -1.37 2.19 2.52
C VAL A 9 -2.36 1.08 2.15
N MET A 10 -3.65 1.32 2.35
CA MET A 10 -4.72 0.36 2.06
C MET A 10 -5.35 0.59 0.69
N ALA A 11 -5.45 1.84 0.27
CA ALA A 11 -6.03 2.21 -1.02
C ALA A 11 -5.49 3.54 -1.52
N LEU A 12 -5.42 3.68 -2.85
CA LEU A 12 -5.15 4.94 -3.52
C LEU A 12 -6.48 5.46 -4.08
N GLU A 13 -6.86 6.65 -3.66
CA GLU A 13 -8.01 7.41 -4.15
C GLU A 13 -7.49 8.63 -4.91
N ALA A 14 -8.32 9.25 -5.76
CA ALA A 14 -7.86 10.29 -6.71
C ALA A 14 -6.94 11.36 -6.09
N ASN A 15 -7.28 11.84 -4.89
CA ASN A 15 -6.52 12.91 -4.20
C ASN A 15 -5.91 12.48 -2.85
N PHE A 16 -6.20 11.26 -2.39
CA PHE A 16 -5.84 10.81 -1.05
C PHE A 16 -5.36 9.36 -1.06
N CYS A 17 -4.51 9.02 -0.10
CA CYS A 17 -4.17 7.65 0.24
C CYS A 17 -4.90 7.28 1.53
N ARG A 18 -5.71 6.23 1.52
CA ARG A 18 -6.25 5.68 2.76
C ARG A 18 -5.19 4.82 3.41
N VAL A 19 -4.87 5.11 4.66
CA VAL A 19 -3.83 4.39 5.41
C VAL A 19 -4.40 3.79 6.69
N LYS A 20 -3.85 2.64 7.10
CA LYS A 20 -4.12 2.01 8.38
C LYS A 20 -2.91 2.16 9.28
N LEU A 21 -3.09 2.77 10.44
CA LEU A 21 -2.04 2.92 11.44
C LEU A 21 -1.58 1.55 11.97
N GLN A 22 -0.28 1.41 12.20
CA GLN A 22 0.26 0.21 12.84
C GLN A 22 -0.24 0.09 14.29
N GLN A 23 -0.33 1.22 14.99
CA GLN A 23 -0.88 1.32 16.33
C GLN A 23 -2.09 2.27 16.32
N PRO A 24 -3.19 1.95 17.02
CA PRO A 24 -4.35 2.83 17.08
C PRO A 24 -3.98 4.19 17.69
N GLY A 25 -4.53 5.25 17.11
CA GLY A 25 -4.50 6.59 17.67
C GLY A 25 -5.52 6.79 18.79
N PRO A 26 -5.75 8.05 19.20
CA PRO A 26 -6.76 8.41 20.17
C PRO A 26 -8.14 7.82 19.84
N ALA A 27 -8.89 7.43 20.88
CA ALA A 27 -10.20 6.80 20.77
C ALA A 27 -10.24 5.54 19.86
N GLY A 28 -9.10 4.89 19.64
CA GLY A 28 -9.00 3.70 18.81
C GLY A 28 -9.05 3.97 17.30
N GLN A 29 -8.84 5.21 16.87
CA GLN A 29 -8.82 5.54 15.44
C GLN A 29 -7.64 4.86 14.75
N GLN A 30 -7.92 4.06 13.72
CA GLN A 30 -6.90 3.29 12.99
C GLN A 30 -6.75 3.69 11.53
N ILE A 31 -7.70 4.45 10.97
CA ILE A 31 -7.72 4.78 9.54
C ILE A 31 -7.66 6.30 9.39
N LEU A 32 -6.77 6.76 8.51
CA LEU A 32 -6.64 8.17 8.13
C LEU A 32 -6.68 8.32 6.61
N LEU A 33 -7.09 9.50 6.14
CA LEU A 33 -6.94 9.92 4.75
C LEU A 33 -5.74 10.84 4.63
N CYS A 34 -4.78 10.47 3.81
CA CYS A 34 -3.50 11.17 3.72
C CYS A 34 -3.25 11.78 2.35
N THR A 35 -2.72 13.00 2.33
CA THR A 35 -2.18 13.59 1.10
C THR A 35 -0.72 13.18 0.90
N ARG A 36 -0.26 13.25 -0.34
CA ARG A 36 1.15 13.03 -0.69
C ARG A 36 1.87 14.36 -0.60
N ARG A 37 3.01 14.44 0.10
CA ARG A 37 3.85 15.64 0.01
C ARG A 37 4.51 15.72 -1.36
N SER A 38 4.60 16.94 -1.90
CA SER A 38 5.26 17.23 -3.17
C SER A 38 6.69 16.69 -3.24
N ARG A 39 7.43 16.71 -2.12
CA ARG A 39 8.81 16.22 -2.05
C ARG A 39 8.96 14.75 -2.44
N LEU A 40 8.04 13.87 -2.05
CA LEU A 40 8.04 12.46 -2.49
C LEU A 40 7.91 12.36 -4.01
N ALA A 41 7.06 13.20 -4.62
CA ALA A 41 6.90 13.24 -6.07
C ALA A 41 8.18 13.71 -6.79
N HIS A 42 8.96 14.60 -6.20
CA HIS A 42 10.22 15.08 -6.79
C HIS A 42 11.34 14.03 -6.77
N GLN A 43 11.26 13.06 -5.85
CA GLN A 43 12.21 11.95 -5.76
C GLN A 43 11.84 10.77 -6.67
N GLY A 44 10.73 10.87 -7.43
CA GLY A 44 10.23 9.81 -8.31
C GLY A 44 9.59 8.64 -7.56
N GLU A 45 9.46 8.72 -6.23
CA GLU A 45 8.87 7.66 -5.42
C GLU A 45 7.35 7.70 -5.53
N GLN A 46 6.77 6.65 -6.10
CA GLN A 46 5.32 6.50 -6.23
C GLN A 46 4.77 5.66 -5.08
N VAL A 47 3.79 6.21 -4.34
CA VAL A 47 3.06 5.47 -3.31
C VAL A 47 2.18 4.41 -3.96
N MET A 48 2.29 3.18 -3.48
CA MET A 48 1.54 1.99 -3.89
C MET A 48 0.68 1.46 -2.73
N VAL A 49 -0.37 0.70 -3.04
CA VAL A 49 -1.07 -0.08 -2.01
C VAL A 49 -0.08 -1.06 -1.38
N GLY A 50 -0.15 -1.24 -0.06
CA GLY A 50 0.74 -2.10 0.71
C GLY A 50 2.04 -1.43 1.17
N ASP A 51 2.35 -0.22 0.70
CA ASP A 51 3.51 0.54 1.19
C ASP A 51 3.39 0.83 2.70
N TRP A 52 4.53 0.69 3.39
CA TRP A 52 4.71 1.22 4.74
C TRP A 52 5.16 2.67 4.63
N VAL A 53 4.47 3.55 5.36
CA VAL A 53 4.67 5.00 5.31
C VAL A 53 4.81 5.60 6.69
N GLY A 54 5.64 6.63 6.79
CA GLY A 54 5.68 7.54 7.92
C GLY A 54 4.74 8.72 7.70
N LEU A 55 3.85 8.98 8.65
CA LEU A 55 2.90 10.09 8.63
C LEU A 55 3.39 11.26 9.48
N ASP A 56 3.09 12.47 9.02
CA ASP A 56 3.36 13.74 9.71
C ASP A 56 2.11 14.63 9.70
N GLY A 57 2.03 15.56 10.66
CA GLY A 57 0.94 16.54 10.76
C GLY A 57 -0.44 15.89 10.90
N VAL A 58 -0.57 14.91 11.80
CA VAL A 58 -1.83 14.19 12.01
C VAL A 58 -2.87 15.10 12.67
N ASP A 59 -3.98 15.33 11.97
CA ASP A 59 -5.21 15.91 12.49
C ASP A 59 -6.17 14.78 12.83
N TRP A 60 -6.22 14.43 14.11
CA TRP A 60 -7.09 13.37 14.63
C TRP A 60 -8.58 13.70 14.50
N LEU A 61 -8.95 14.97 14.66
CA LEU A 61 -10.35 15.39 14.58
C LEU A 61 -10.87 15.25 13.14
N ALA A 62 -10.05 15.65 12.16
CA ALA A 62 -10.39 15.51 10.75
C ALA A 62 -10.11 14.11 10.17
N GLY A 63 -9.35 13.27 10.89
CA GLY A 63 -8.88 11.96 10.41
C GLY A 63 -7.92 12.08 9.22
N ARG A 64 -7.03 13.08 9.24
CA ARG A 64 -6.14 13.41 8.12
C ARG A 64 -4.67 13.48 8.54
N ALA A 65 -3.78 13.24 7.59
CA ALA A 65 -2.34 13.46 7.76
C ALA A 65 -1.66 13.67 6.39
N ALA A 66 -0.34 13.85 6.39
CA ALA A 66 0.46 13.81 5.17
C ALA A 66 1.44 12.64 5.21
N ILE A 67 1.59 11.94 4.08
CA ILE A 67 2.69 10.96 3.90
C ILE A 67 3.99 11.75 3.79
N ALA A 68 4.92 11.49 4.71
CA ALA A 68 6.20 12.18 4.81
C ALA A 68 7.36 11.34 4.27
N ALA A 69 7.29 10.01 4.39
CA ALA A 69 8.33 9.09 3.95
C ALA A 69 7.74 7.72 3.59
N LEU A 70 8.44 7.00 2.70
CA LEU A 70 8.22 5.59 2.39
C LEU A 70 9.31 4.75 3.04
N GLU A 71 8.95 3.59 3.58
CA GLU A 71 9.91 2.58 4.01
C GLU A 71 10.38 1.73 2.82
N PRO A 72 11.57 1.10 2.91
CA PRO A 72 12.03 0.16 1.90
C PRO A 72 11.03 -0.98 1.67
N ARG A 73 10.76 -1.29 0.41
CA ARG A 73 9.85 -2.37 0.02
C ARG A 73 10.54 -3.72 0.14
N SER A 74 9.83 -4.69 0.68
CA SER A 74 10.21 -6.11 0.65
C SER A 74 9.87 -6.78 -0.68
N SER A 75 8.80 -6.33 -1.33
CA SER A 75 8.36 -6.81 -2.65
C SER A 75 7.58 -5.72 -3.40
N SER A 76 7.49 -5.84 -4.73
CA SER A 76 6.75 -4.91 -5.58
C SER A 76 6.20 -5.61 -6.82
N LEU A 77 4.88 -5.57 -6.99
CA LEU A 77 4.16 -6.02 -8.17
C LEU A 77 3.74 -4.82 -9.01
N GLN A 78 3.93 -4.89 -10.33
CA GLN A 78 3.52 -3.83 -11.25
C GLN A 78 2.04 -3.90 -11.62
N ARG A 79 1.46 -5.11 -11.70
CA ARG A 79 0.08 -5.34 -12.13
C ARG A 79 -0.58 -6.44 -11.29
N PRO A 80 -1.46 -6.10 -10.33
CA PRO A 80 -1.78 -4.73 -9.88
C PRO A 80 -0.60 -4.06 -9.19
N ALA A 81 -0.61 -2.73 -9.11
CA ALA A 81 0.39 -1.97 -8.38
C ALA A 81 0.25 -2.24 -6.87
N LEU A 82 1.09 -3.13 -6.34
CA LEU A 82 1.08 -3.58 -4.94
C LEU A 82 2.50 -3.71 -4.40
N ALA A 83 2.74 -3.26 -3.18
CA ALA A 83 4.01 -3.41 -2.46
C ALA A 83 3.84 -4.30 -1.22
N ASN A 84 4.94 -4.89 -0.76
CA ASN A 84 5.01 -5.68 0.49
C ASN A 84 3.96 -6.79 0.57
N ALA A 85 3.72 -7.48 -0.55
CA ALA A 85 2.95 -8.70 -0.55
C ALA A 85 3.80 -9.86 -0.03
N ASP A 86 3.35 -10.52 1.03
CA ASP A 86 4.03 -11.70 1.59
C ASP A 86 3.64 -13.00 0.89
N ARG A 87 2.44 -13.05 0.30
CA ARG A 87 1.86 -14.25 -0.32
C ARG A 87 1.04 -13.88 -1.54
N VAL A 88 1.09 -14.73 -2.55
CA VAL A 88 0.25 -14.65 -3.75
C VAL A 88 -0.60 -15.92 -3.82
N VAL A 89 -1.91 -15.75 -3.98
CA VAL A 89 -2.85 -16.87 -4.15
C VAL A 89 -3.38 -16.85 -5.58
N VAL A 90 -2.94 -17.81 -6.38
CA VAL A 90 -3.40 -17.97 -7.77
C VAL A 90 -4.56 -18.96 -7.79
N VAL A 91 -5.74 -18.48 -8.18
CA VAL A 91 -6.96 -19.30 -8.27
C VAL A 91 -7.26 -19.58 -9.74
N VAL A 92 -7.40 -20.86 -10.08
CA VAL A 92 -7.72 -21.31 -11.44
C VAL A 92 -8.92 -22.24 -11.43
N ALA A 93 -9.74 -22.15 -12.47
CA ALA A 93 -10.81 -23.12 -12.71
C ALA A 93 -10.26 -24.34 -13.45
N LEU A 94 -10.77 -25.52 -13.13
CA LEU A 94 -10.41 -26.75 -13.85
C LEU A 94 -11.23 -26.92 -15.14
N ALA A 95 -12.51 -26.55 -15.10
CA ALA A 95 -13.46 -26.86 -16.17
C ALA A 95 -13.99 -25.62 -16.90
N GLN A 96 -14.34 -24.55 -16.19
CA GLN A 96 -14.96 -23.37 -16.82
C GLN A 96 -14.44 -22.04 -16.23
N PRO A 97 -13.52 -21.35 -16.94
CA PRO A 97 -12.82 -21.81 -18.15
C PRO A 97 -11.95 -23.05 -17.88
N SER A 98 -11.62 -23.81 -18.93
CA SER A 98 -10.66 -24.92 -18.81
C SER A 98 -9.28 -24.40 -18.39
N LEU A 99 -8.51 -25.22 -17.67
CA LEU A 99 -7.18 -24.83 -17.21
C LEU A 99 -6.26 -24.42 -18.38
N ASP A 100 -5.76 -23.19 -18.34
CA ASP A 100 -4.67 -22.71 -19.19
C ASP A 100 -3.33 -22.84 -18.43
N ALA A 101 -2.56 -23.87 -18.75
CA ALA A 101 -1.27 -24.15 -18.12
C ALA A 101 -0.21 -23.08 -18.41
N GLN A 102 -0.27 -22.42 -19.58
CA GLN A 102 0.66 -21.34 -19.92
C GLN A 102 0.32 -20.08 -19.14
N GLY A 103 -0.96 -19.74 -19.04
CA GLY A 103 -1.46 -18.66 -18.18
C GLY A 103 -1.05 -18.85 -16.73
N LEU A 104 -1.26 -20.05 -16.18
CA LEU A 104 -0.85 -20.40 -14.82
C LEU A 104 0.66 -20.21 -14.61
N SER A 105 1.50 -20.73 -15.51
CA SER A 105 2.95 -20.57 -15.43
C SER A 105 3.37 -19.10 -15.39
N ARG A 106 2.71 -18.23 -16.16
CA ARG A 106 2.99 -16.79 -16.16
C ARG A 106 2.63 -16.12 -14.83
N PHE A 107 1.53 -16.53 -14.18
CA PHE A 107 1.20 -16.02 -12.84
C PHE A 107 2.24 -16.44 -11.81
N LEU A 108 2.72 -17.68 -11.87
CA LEU A 108 3.73 -18.19 -10.94
C LEU A 108 5.07 -17.46 -11.10
N LEU A 109 5.54 -17.24 -12.34
CA LEU A 109 6.77 -16.50 -12.61
C LEU A 109 6.72 -15.03 -12.14
N CYS A 110 5.54 -14.41 -12.12
CA CYS A 110 5.37 -13.05 -11.61
C CYS A 110 5.28 -12.98 -10.07
N ALA A 111 5.15 -14.12 -9.38
CA ALA A 111 4.97 -14.19 -7.94
C ALA A 111 6.25 -14.52 -7.16
N GLU A 112 7.31 -14.96 -7.84
CA GLU A 112 8.69 -15.06 -7.33
C GLU A 112 9.31 -13.66 -7.16
#